data_AF-A0A367ESP4-F1
#
_entry.id   AF-A0A367ESP4-F1
#
_cell.length_a   1.000
_cell.length_b   1.000
_cell.length_c   1.000
_cell.angle_alpha   90.00
_cell.angle_beta   90.00
_cell.angle_gamma   90.00
#
_symmetry.space_group_name_H-M   'P 1'
#
loop_
_entity.id
_entity.type
_entity.pdbx_description
1 polymer ?
#
loop_
_entity_poly.entity_id
_entity_poly.type
_entity_poly.pdbx_seq_one_letter_code
_entity_poly.pdbx_strand_id
1 'polypeptide(L)'
;MVNSPATWCDPHPANVHPIPRDGRRHCGILEQVLRRQWNPAHGLPPANLINAVDELAALPVHIATRLAQELDEIWLGVGYVPDLDNLGFLRGHPIEPGSAVLWDQVPGVCTGRIIAIGTGDHVSASLVLHEVGHGLDSLDAMSQSSEWQTIMRMCRSRIQHPRYLNAVEWWAEAYALCASGQLGRLVRLLDDDENLAEMVWAYYRRHYGVMR
;
A
#
# COMPACT_ATOMS: atom_id res chain seq x y z
N MET A 1 15.49 -27.71 10.88
CA MET A 1 14.04 -27.74 11.17
C MET A 1 13.33 -27.47 9.87
N VAL A 2 12.32 -28.27 9.59
CA VAL A 2 11.70 -28.48 8.28
C VAL A 2 11.08 -27.17 7.78
N ASN A 3 11.46 -26.75 6.56
CA ASN A 3 10.73 -25.72 5.81
C ASN A 3 9.26 -26.16 5.75
N SER A 4 8.39 -25.52 6.52
CA SER A 4 6.95 -25.60 6.22
C SER A 4 6.81 -25.13 4.76
N PRO A 5 6.21 -25.91 3.86
CA PRO A 5 5.88 -25.38 2.55
C PRO A 5 4.95 -24.20 2.83
N ALA A 6 5.40 -23.00 2.47
CA ALA A 6 4.61 -21.79 2.64
C ALA A 6 3.19 -22.08 2.14
N THR A 7 2.21 -22.00 3.04
CA THR A 7 0.83 -22.33 2.74
C THR A 7 0.24 -21.17 1.97
N TRP A 8 0.25 -21.29 0.64
CA TRP A 8 -0.26 -20.29 -0.27
C TRP A 8 -1.76 -20.44 -0.51
N CYS A 9 -2.43 -19.32 -0.67
CA CYS A 9 -3.83 -19.28 -1.11
C CYS A 9 -3.91 -18.90 -2.59
N ASP A 10 -4.33 -19.84 -3.43
CA ASP A 10 -4.59 -19.56 -4.85
C ASP A 10 -5.86 -18.70 -5.01
N PRO A 11 -5.88 -17.77 -5.98
CA PRO A 11 -7.07 -16.99 -6.29
C PRO A 11 -8.20 -17.90 -6.80
N HIS A 12 -9.43 -17.44 -6.64
CA HIS A 12 -10.54 -17.96 -7.44
C HIS A 12 -10.35 -17.60 -8.91
N PRO A 13 -11.01 -18.33 -9.84
CA PRO A 13 -11.10 -17.90 -11.23
C PRO A 13 -11.61 -16.46 -11.36
N ALA A 14 -11.17 -15.74 -12.39
CA ALA A 14 -11.46 -14.31 -12.54
C ALA A 14 -12.95 -13.95 -12.61
N ASN A 15 -13.80 -14.90 -13.00
CA ASN A 15 -15.26 -14.76 -13.08
C ASN A 15 -15.99 -15.21 -11.81
N VAL A 16 -15.28 -15.52 -10.73
CA VAL A 16 -15.83 -16.01 -9.46
C VAL A 16 -15.66 -14.94 -8.38
N HIS A 17 -16.79 -14.55 -7.79
CA HIS A 17 -16.86 -13.59 -6.70
C HIS A 17 -17.66 -14.20 -5.54
N PRO A 18 -17.00 -14.91 -4.61
CA PRO A 18 -17.71 -15.57 -3.52
C PRO A 18 -18.39 -14.54 -2.60
N ILE A 19 -19.57 -14.91 -2.10
CA ILE A 19 -20.30 -14.18 -1.05
C ILE A 19 -20.54 -15.18 0.09
N PRO A 20 -19.99 -14.95 1.31
CA PRO A 20 -19.14 -13.81 1.67
C PRO A 20 -17.78 -13.84 0.95
N ARG A 21 -17.13 -12.66 0.87
CA ARG A 21 -15.76 -12.53 0.34
C ARG A 21 -14.79 -13.31 1.25
N ASP A 22 -13.80 -13.96 0.66
CA ASP A 22 -12.89 -14.87 1.36
C ASP A 22 -11.40 -14.56 1.17
N GLY A 23 -11.09 -13.40 0.60
CA GLY A 23 -9.71 -12.98 0.30
C GLY A 23 -9.12 -13.61 -0.97
N ARG A 24 -9.90 -14.37 -1.74
CA ARG A 24 -9.41 -15.06 -2.95
C ARG A 24 -9.88 -14.41 -4.24
N ARG A 25 -10.42 -13.19 -4.19
CA ARG A 25 -10.78 -12.45 -5.40
C ARG A 25 -9.56 -12.31 -6.31
N HIS A 26 -9.76 -12.58 -7.60
CA HIS A 26 -8.74 -12.45 -8.62
C HIS A 26 -8.37 -10.96 -8.86
N CYS A 27 -7.09 -10.64 -8.78
CA CYS A 27 -6.49 -9.31 -8.93
C CYS A 27 -5.97 -9.03 -10.36
N GLY A 28 -6.31 -9.88 -11.32
CA GLY A 28 -5.98 -9.68 -12.73
C GLY A 28 -4.51 -9.95 -13.01
N ILE A 29 -3.84 -9.00 -13.66
CA ILE A 29 -2.41 -9.12 -14.01
C ILE A 29 -1.51 -9.22 -12.78
N LEU A 30 -1.95 -8.70 -11.63
CA LEU A 30 -1.20 -8.76 -10.37
C LEU A 30 -1.03 -10.18 -9.84
N GLU A 31 -1.85 -11.15 -10.28
CA GLU A 31 -1.68 -12.55 -9.85
C GLU A 31 -0.31 -13.14 -10.19
N GLN A 32 0.41 -12.56 -11.15
CA GLN A 32 1.77 -12.98 -11.51
C GLN A 32 2.77 -12.73 -10.36
N VAL A 33 2.56 -11.65 -9.61
CA VAL A 33 3.47 -11.18 -8.55
C VAL A 33 2.86 -11.31 -7.15
N LEU A 34 1.54 -11.50 -7.03
CA LEU A 34 0.84 -11.59 -5.77
C LEU A 34 1.10 -12.93 -5.05
N ARG A 35 1.38 -12.87 -3.75
CA ARG A 35 1.66 -13.99 -2.84
C ARG A 35 0.74 -13.87 -1.63
N ARG A 36 -0.23 -14.77 -1.53
CA ARG A 36 -1.22 -14.81 -0.45
C ARG A 36 -0.81 -15.86 0.59
N GLN A 37 -0.34 -15.43 1.75
CA GLN A 37 0.22 -16.27 2.79
C GLN A 37 -0.82 -16.63 3.86
N TRP A 38 -1.79 -17.45 3.49
CA TRP A 38 -2.71 -18.11 4.43
C TRP A 38 -3.26 -19.41 3.84
N ASN A 39 -3.69 -20.34 4.70
CA ASN A 39 -4.30 -21.59 4.28
C ASN A 39 -5.84 -21.47 4.28
N PRO A 40 -6.54 -21.58 3.14
CA PRO A 40 -8.00 -21.54 3.10
C PRO A 40 -8.66 -22.69 3.87
N ALA A 41 -7.96 -23.81 4.08
CA ALA A 41 -8.46 -24.92 4.90
C ALA A 41 -8.51 -24.59 6.40
N HIS A 42 -7.80 -23.54 6.86
CA HIS A 42 -7.81 -23.10 8.25
C HIS A 42 -8.84 -21.99 8.53
N GLY A 43 -9.69 -21.68 7.55
CA GLY A 43 -10.74 -20.66 7.66
C GLY A 43 -10.42 -19.38 6.89
N LEU A 44 -11.26 -18.37 7.10
CA LEU A 44 -11.13 -17.07 6.44
C LEU A 44 -9.95 -16.28 7.01
N PRO A 45 -9.19 -15.55 6.17
CA PRO A 45 -8.19 -14.62 6.67
C PRO A 45 -8.88 -13.43 7.40
N PRO A 46 -8.13 -12.67 8.21
CA PRO A 46 -8.63 -11.43 8.81
C PRO A 46 -9.26 -10.47 7.79
N ALA A 47 -10.26 -9.70 8.22
CA ALA A 47 -11.04 -8.83 7.34
C ALA A 47 -10.20 -7.78 6.62
N ASN A 48 -9.12 -7.29 7.24
CA ASN A 48 -8.19 -6.35 6.60
C ASN A 48 -7.40 -7.01 5.44
N LEU A 49 -7.06 -8.30 5.51
CA LEU A 49 -6.47 -9.01 4.36
C LEU A 49 -7.48 -9.22 3.23
N ILE A 50 -8.74 -9.54 3.57
CA ILE A 50 -9.80 -9.62 2.56
C ILE A 50 -9.94 -8.28 1.83
N ASN A 51 -10.00 -7.18 2.60
CA ASN A 51 -10.07 -5.83 2.04
C ASN A 51 -8.82 -5.48 1.23
N ALA A 52 -7.62 -5.90 1.66
CA ALA A 52 -6.39 -5.65 0.92
C ALA A 52 -6.41 -6.28 -0.47
N VAL A 53 -6.90 -7.53 -0.58
CA VAL A 53 -7.10 -8.21 -1.87
C VAL A 53 -8.11 -7.46 -2.73
N ASP A 54 -9.20 -6.96 -2.13
CA ASP A 54 -10.20 -6.19 -2.86
C ASP A 54 -9.67 -4.83 -3.34
N GLU A 55 -8.83 -4.16 -2.56
CA GLU A 55 -8.18 -2.90 -2.96
C GLU A 55 -7.24 -3.13 -4.16
N LEU A 56 -6.41 -4.18 -4.11
CA LEU A 56 -5.56 -4.58 -5.23
C LEU A 56 -6.38 -4.95 -6.47
N ALA A 57 -7.45 -5.75 -6.30
CA ALA A 57 -8.32 -6.15 -7.39
C ALA A 57 -9.12 -4.98 -8.01
N ALA A 58 -9.23 -3.86 -7.29
CA ALA A 58 -9.93 -2.67 -7.74
C ALA A 58 -8.99 -1.57 -8.27
N LEU A 59 -7.67 -1.82 -8.35
CA LEU A 59 -6.73 -0.90 -8.97
C LEU A 59 -7.06 -0.67 -10.45
N PRO A 60 -6.87 0.56 -10.97
CA PRO A 60 -6.96 0.81 -12.40
C PRO A 60 -5.99 -0.09 -13.20
N VAL A 61 -6.43 -0.58 -14.36
CA VAL A 61 -5.67 -1.56 -15.16
C VAL A 61 -4.26 -1.09 -15.49
N HIS A 62 -4.08 0.21 -15.80
CA HIS A 62 -2.74 0.75 -16.09
C HIS A 62 -1.83 0.73 -14.86
N ILE A 63 -2.36 0.99 -13.66
CA ILE A 63 -1.60 0.90 -12.41
C ILE A 63 -1.22 -0.56 -12.13
N ALA A 64 -2.20 -1.46 -12.17
CA ALA A 64 -1.98 -2.88 -11.94
C ALA A 64 -0.95 -3.48 -12.92
N THR A 65 -1.01 -3.09 -14.19
CA THR A 65 -0.06 -3.55 -15.21
C THR A 65 1.36 -3.05 -14.93
N ARG A 66 1.52 -1.77 -14.57
CA ARG A 66 2.83 -1.21 -14.24
C ARG A 66 3.45 -1.91 -13.03
N LEU A 67 2.68 -2.11 -11.97
CA LEU A 67 3.14 -2.84 -10.79
C LEU A 67 3.53 -4.29 -11.12
N ALA A 68 2.73 -5.01 -11.92
CA ALA A 68 3.06 -6.39 -12.31
C ALA A 68 4.32 -6.51 -13.17
N GLN A 69 4.68 -5.47 -13.92
CA GLN A 69 5.90 -5.45 -14.74
C GLN A 69 7.15 -5.14 -13.90
N GLU A 70 6.99 -4.32 -12.85
CA GLU A 70 8.10 -3.73 -12.13
C GLU A 70 8.32 -4.27 -10.71
N LEU A 71 7.37 -5.02 -10.18
CA LEU A 71 7.54 -5.73 -8.93
C LEU A 71 7.88 -7.18 -9.21
N ASP A 72 8.72 -7.75 -8.36
CA ASP A 72 8.97 -9.18 -8.34
C ASP A 72 7.85 -9.87 -7.52
N GLU A 73 7.46 -9.26 -6.40
CA GLU A 73 6.47 -9.84 -5.49
C GLU A 73 5.61 -8.79 -4.76
N ILE A 74 4.35 -9.14 -4.52
CA ILE A 74 3.43 -8.45 -3.60
C ILE A 74 2.98 -9.47 -2.55
N TRP A 75 3.34 -9.25 -1.30
CA TRP A 75 3.08 -10.15 -0.19
C TRP A 75 1.87 -9.70 0.62
N LEU A 76 0.93 -10.61 0.86
CA LEU A 76 -0.21 -10.42 1.76
C LEU A 76 -0.21 -11.53 2.82
N GLY A 77 -0.23 -11.17 4.10
CA GLY A 77 -0.21 -12.16 5.18
C GLY A 77 -0.51 -11.56 6.55
N VAL A 78 -0.62 -12.42 7.56
CA VAL A 78 -0.94 -12.01 8.93
C VAL A 78 0.32 -11.51 9.64
N GLY A 79 0.20 -10.44 10.42
CA GLY A 79 1.26 -9.90 11.26
C GLY A 79 1.91 -8.63 10.70
N TYR A 80 3.21 -8.50 10.92
CA TYR A 80 4.05 -7.40 10.46
C TYR A 80 4.95 -7.87 9.31
N VAL A 81 5.73 -6.96 8.74
CA VAL A 81 6.63 -7.23 7.62
C VAL A 81 7.52 -8.48 7.84
N PRO A 82 8.17 -8.68 9.00
CA PRO A 82 8.99 -9.88 9.24
C PRO A 82 8.20 -11.19 9.41
N ASP A 83 6.87 -11.16 9.46
CA ASP A 83 6.03 -12.37 9.48
C ASP A 83 5.72 -12.89 8.06
N LEU A 84 6.02 -12.08 7.03
CA LEU A 84 5.85 -12.44 5.63
C LEU A 84 7.08 -13.23 5.15
N ASP A 85 6.89 -14.42 4.59
CA ASP A 85 7.92 -15.48 4.53
C ASP A 85 9.29 -15.01 4.01
N ASN A 86 9.33 -14.27 2.90
CA ASN A 86 10.60 -13.79 2.30
C ASN A 86 11.28 -12.67 3.10
N LEU A 87 10.64 -12.12 4.13
CA LEU A 87 11.06 -10.93 4.88
C LEU A 87 11.43 -11.23 6.34
N GLY A 88 11.42 -12.50 6.75
CA GLY A 88 11.76 -12.91 8.12
C GLY A 88 13.17 -12.50 8.58
N PHE A 89 14.09 -12.27 7.65
CA PHE A 89 15.44 -11.78 7.95
C PHE A 89 15.48 -10.35 8.53
N LEU A 90 14.38 -9.58 8.42
CA LEU A 90 14.26 -8.24 8.98
C LEU A 90 13.93 -8.24 10.47
N ARG A 91 13.59 -9.40 11.05
CA ARG A 91 13.21 -9.52 12.46
C ARG A 91 14.30 -9.01 13.40
N GLY A 92 13.91 -8.18 14.35
CA GLY A 92 14.81 -7.58 15.34
C GLY A 92 15.73 -6.49 14.79
N HIS A 93 15.65 -6.17 13.50
CA HIS A 93 16.45 -5.11 12.89
C HIS A 93 15.70 -3.77 12.92
N PRO A 94 16.42 -2.65 13.11
CA PRO A 94 15.83 -1.32 12.97
C PRO A 94 15.49 -1.04 11.49
N ILE A 95 14.46 -0.22 11.27
CA ILE A 95 14.02 0.14 9.90
C ILE A 95 15.10 0.89 9.11
N GLU A 96 15.95 1.64 9.82
CA GLU A 96 17.09 2.37 9.29
C GLU A 96 18.21 2.39 10.34
N PRO A 97 19.48 2.58 9.96
CA PRO A 97 20.58 2.70 10.91
C PRO A 97 20.30 3.77 11.98
N GLY A 98 20.24 3.35 13.25
CA GLY A 98 19.99 4.24 14.39
C GLY A 98 18.52 4.52 14.71
N SER A 99 17.57 3.95 13.96
CA SER A 99 16.14 4.05 14.30
C SER A 99 15.81 3.24 15.56
N ALA A 100 14.96 3.80 16.43
CA ALA A 100 14.37 3.07 17.55
C ALA A 100 13.19 2.17 17.13
N VAL A 101 12.68 2.36 15.92
CA VAL A 101 11.58 1.56 15.36
C VAL A 101 12.16 0.33 14.68
N LEU A 102 11.64 -0.84 15.06
CA LEU A 102 12.02 -2.13 14.49
C LEU A 102 11.04 -2.54 13.37
N TRP A 103 11.53 -3.36 12.45
CA TRP A 103 10.68 -3.98 11.43
C TRP A 103 9.52 -4.80 12.02
N ASP A 104 9.68 -5.32 13.24
CA ASP A 104 8.64 -6.03 13.99
C ASP A 104 7.38 -5.19 14.29
N GLN A 105 7.44 -3.88 14.05
CA GLN A 105 6.33 -2.94 14.25
C GLN A 105 5.82 -2.37 12.92
N VAL A 106 6.41 -2.77 11.79
CA VAL A 106 6.08 -2.23 10.46
C VAL A 106 5.03 -3.12 9.81
N PRO A 107 3.79 -2.63 9.61
CA PRO A 107 2.71 -3.44 9.07
C PRO A 107 2.77 -3.58 7.55
N GLY A 108 3.47 -2.69 6.84
CA GLY A 108 3.64 -2.77 5.40
C GLY A 108 4.86 -2.00 4.92
N VAL A 109 5.34 -2.37 3.73
CA VAL A 109 6.52 -1.76 3.11
C VAL A 109 6.48 -1.90 1.60
N CYS A 110 6.98 -0.90 0.89
CA CYS A 110 7.52 -1.04 -0.45
C CYS A 110 9.05 -0.84 -0.40
N THR A 111 9.81 -1.89 -0.73
CA THR A 111 11.28 -1.83 -0.75
C THR A 111 11.83 -2.60 -1.93
N GLY A 112 12.71 -1.94 -2.70
CA GLY A 112 13.19 -2.48 -3.98
C GLY A 112 12.02 -2.80 -4.91
N ARG A 113 11.92 -4.06 -5.35
CA ARG A 113 10.85 -4.56 -6.23
C ARG A 113 9.79 -5.37 -5.48
N ILE A 114 9.65 -5.13 -4.17
CA ILE A 114 8.73 -5.88 -3.30
C ILE A 114 7.77 -4.92 -2.60
N ILE A 115 6.49 -5.26 -2.61
CA ILE A 115 5.49 -4.72 -1.68
C ILE A 115 5.12 -5.82 -0.68
N ALA A 116 4.96 -5.46 0.58
CA ALA A 116 4.53 -6.37 1.64
C ALA A 116 3.47 -5.70 2.51
N ILE A 117 2.35 -6.41 2.74
CA ILE A 117 1.20 -5.93 3.49
C ILE A 117 0.82 -6.98 4.53
N GLY A 118 0.94 -6.58 5.79
CA GLY A 118 0.54 -7.32 6.96
C GLY A 118 -0.84 -6.89 7.48
N THR A 119 -1.11 -7.27 8.72
CA THR A 119 -2.32 -6.93 9.48
C THR A 119 -2.07 -6.08 10.71
N GLY A 120 -0.82 -5.66 10.94
CA GLY A 120 -0.46 -4.77 12.04
C GLY A 120 -1.12 -3.39 11.95
N ASP A 121 -1.17 -2.70 13.08
CA ASP A 121 -1.78 -1.38 13.18
C ASP A 121 -1.01 -0.34 12.34
N HIS A 122 -1.74 0.52 11.63
CA HIS A 122 -1.18 1.58 10.80
C HIS A 122 -2.02 2.86 10.88
N VAL A 123 -1.41 3.99 10.52
CA VAL A 123 -2.09 5.30 10.47
C VAL A 123 -2.58 5.65 9.07
N SER A 124 -2.15 4.95 8.02
CA SER A 124 -2.46 5.27 6.63
C SER A 124 -3.95 5.17 6.28
N ALA A 125 -4.38 5.90 5.25
CA ALA A 125 -5.76 5.88 4.75
C ALA A 125 -6.19 4.51 4.23
N SER A 126 -5.25 3.82 3.57
CA SER A 126 -5.27 2.40 3.22
C SER A 126 -3.81 1.98 3.19
N LEU A 127 -3.45 0.93 3.92
CA LEU A 127 -2.08 0.42 3.92
C LEU A 127 -1.68 -0.06 2.51
N VAL A 128 -2.57 -0.77 1.81
CA VAL A 128 -2.32 -1.24 0.45
C VAL A 128 -2.06 -0.07 -0.50
N LEU A 129 -2.95 0.92 -0.52
CA LEU A 129 -2.80 2.04 -1.45
C LEU A 129 -1.61 2.92 -1.08
N HIS A 130 -1.25 3.00 0.20
CA HIS A 130 -0.03 3.69 0.65
C HIS A 130 1.23 3.01 0.10
N GLU A 131 1.37 1.69 0.25
CA GLU A 131 2.54 0.99 -0.29
C GLU A 131 2.54 0.91 -1.82
N VAL A 132 1.36 0.84 -2.45
CA VAL A 132 1.25 1.04 -3.92
C VAL A 132 1.72 2.44 -4.31
N GLY A 133 1.44 3.45 -3.48
CA GLY A 133 1.97 4.79 -3.64
C GLY A 133 3.50 4.80 -3.65
N HIS A 134 4.14 4.23 -2.64
CA HIS A 134 5.60 4.08 -2.64
C HIS A 134 6.12 3.32 -3.87
N GLY A 135 5.42 2.26 -4.29
CA GLY A 135 5.76 1.53 -5.52
C GLY A 135 5.74 2.42 -6.76
N LEU A 136 4.68 3.21 -6.95
CA LEU A 136 4.59 4.14 -8.07
C LEU A 136 5.63 5.26 -7.99
N ASP A 137 5.88 5.80 -6.80
CA ASP A 137 6.89 6.83 -6.60
C ASP A 137 8.29 6.31 -6.89
N SER A 138 8.61 5.09 -6.50
CA SER A 138 9.90 4.46 -6.80
C SER A 138 10.15 4.34 -8.32
N LEU A 139 9.09 4.11 -9.10
CA LEU A 139 9.17 3.99 -10.56
C LEU A 139 9.24 5.34 -11.28
N ASP A 140 8.48 6.33 -10.80
CA ASP A 140 8.30 7.61 -11.50
C ASP A 140 9.13 8.75 -10.90
N ALA A 141 9.71 8.56 -9.70
CA ALA A 141 10.38 9.58 -8.90
C ALA A 141 9.53 10.85 -8.69
N MET A 142 8.21 10.69 -8.54
CA MET A 142 7.27 11.82 -8.53
C MET A 142 7.38 12.68 -7.29
N SER A 143 7.70 12.09 -6.14
CA SER A 143 7.97 12.80 -4.90
C SER A 143 9.20 13.72 -5.04
N GLN A 144 10.11 13.42 -5.97
CA GLN A 144 11.29 14.25 -6.28
C GLN A 144 11.04 15.26 -7.40
N SER A 145 9.89 15.19 -8.08
CA SER A 145 9.54 16.12 -9.15
C SER A 145 9.43 17.56 -8.63
N SER A 146 9.79 18.54 -9.48
CA SER A 146 9.70 19.97 -9.12
C SER A 146 8.26 20.41 -8.85
N GLU A 147 7.29 19.82 -9.53
CA GLU A 147 5.86 20.06 -9.31
C GLU A 147 5.45 19.59 -7.91
N TRP A 148 5.75 18.35 -7.54
CA TRP A 148 5.42 17.84 -6.21
C TRP A 148 6.17 18.59 -5.10
N GLN A 149 7.44 18.90 -5.29
CA GLN A 149 8.20 19.69 -4.32
C GLN A 149 7.59 21.07 -4.09
N THR A 150 6.92 21.65 -5.09
CA THR A 150 6.16 22.89 -4.93
C THR A 150 4.89 22.67 -4.11
N ILE A 151 4.12 21.64 -4.42
CA ILE A 151 2.94 21.23 -3.63
C ILE A 151 3.33 20.97 -2.17
N MET A 152 4.40 20.20 -1.94
CA MET A 152 4.89 19.86 -0.61
C MET A 152 5.27 21.11 0.19
N ARG A 153 5.92 22.11 -0.42
CA ARG A 153 6.23 23.39 0.26
C ARG A 153 4.95 24.12 0.71
N MET A 154 3.89 24.07 -0.08
CA MET A 154 2.60 24.69 0.25
C MET A 154 1.87 23.91 1.36
N CYS A 155 1.90 22.57 1.30
CA CYS A 155 1.26 21.72 2.30
C CYS A 155 1.99 21.70 3.65
N ARG A 156 3.32 21.88 3.68
CA ARG A 156 4.16 21.60 4.86
C ARG A 156 3.67 22.27 6.16
N SER A 157 3.19 23.52 6.10
CA SER A 157 2.72 24.23 7.29
C SER A 157 1.31 23.82 7.75
N ARG A 158 0.61 22.99 6.97
CA ARG A 158 -0.78 22.55 7.21
C ARG A 158 -0.90 21.07 7.56
N ILE A 159 0.13 20.27 7.25
CA ILE A 159 0.13 18.84 7.53
C ILE A 159 0.08 18.60 9.05
N GLN A 160 -1.01 17.95 9.50
CA GLN A 160 -1.28 17.71 10.93
C GLN A 160 -0.51 16.52 11.52
N HIS A 161 0.06 15.64 10.69
CA HIS A 161 0.73 14.43 11.17
C HIS A 161 2.24 14.46 10.83
N PRO A 162 3.16 14.39 11.84
CA PRO A 162 4.60 14.57 11.63
C PRO A 162 5.22 13.63 10.58
N ARG A 163 4.73 12.40 10.47
CA ARG A 163 5.18 11.43 9.44
C ARG A 163 5.14 12.02 8.03
N TYR A 164 4.09 12.76 7.71
CA TYR A 164 3.86 13.29 6.38
C TYR A 164 4.56 14.64 6.14
N LEU A 165 5.43 15.09 7.05
CA LEU A 165 6.37 16.18 6.76
C LEU A 165 7.51 15.73 5.84
N ASN A 166 7.71 14.41 5.70
CA ASN A 166 8.54 13.80 4.67
C ASN A 166 7.77 13.78 3.34
N ALA A 167 8.40 14.27 2.26
CA ALA A 167 7.77 14.41 0.96
C ALA A 167 7.39 13.08 0.30
N VAL A 168 8.16 12.01 0.54
CA VAL A 168 7.92 10.65 0.03
C VAL A 168 6.72 10.04 0.75
N GLU A 169 6.72 10.09 2.09
CA GLU A 169 5.61 9.64 2.91
C GLU A 169 4.31 10.39 2.63
N TRP A 170 4.41 11.71 2.40
CA TRP A 170 3.26 12.49 2.03
C TRP A 170 2.73 12.13 0.65
N TRP A 171 3.62 11.86 -0.30
CA TRP A 171 3.23 11.44 -1.63
C TRP A 171 2.44 10.13 -1.58
N ALA A 172 2.98 9.11 -0.90
CA ALA A 172 2.32 7.82 -0.75
C ALA A 172 0.96 7.91 -0.05
N GLU A 173 0.86 8.66 1.05
CA GLU A 173 -0.42 8.82 1.76
C GLU A 173 -1.44 9.65 0.97
N ALA A 174 -1.00 10.72 0.30
CA ALA A 174 -1.88 11.53 -0.53
C ALA A 174 -2.42 10.72 -1.73
N TYR A 175 -1.59 9.87 -2.34
CA TYR A 175 -2.06 8.90 -3.32
C TYR A 175 -3.13 7.98 -2.71
N ALA A 176 -2.89 7.41 -1.53
CA ALA A 176 -3.84 6.53 -0.87
C ALA A 176 -5.19 7.22 -0.59
N LEU A 177 -5.18 8.47 -0.11
CA LEU A 177 -6.36 9.29 0.12
C LEU A 177 -7.15 9.54 -1.18
N CYS A 178 -6.45 9.89 -2.27
CA CYS A 178 -7.07 10.15 -3.57
C CYS A 178 -7.64 8.87 -4.21
N ALA A 179 -6.86 7.79 -4.21
CA ALA A 179 -7.26 6.51 -4.80
C ALA A 179 -8.39 5.80 -4.03
N SER A 180 -8.61 6.15 -2.76
CA SER A 180 -9.70 5.62 -1.93
C SER A 180 -10.90 6.55 -1.80
N GLY A 181 -10.93 7.71 -2.48
CA GLY A 181 -12.08 8.61 -2.42
C GLY A 181 -12.20 9.41 -1.12
N GLN A 182 -11.14 9.51 -0.31
CA GLN A 182 -11.18 10.05 1.05
C GLN A 182 -10.90 11.58 1.12
N LEU A 183 -11.56 12.38 0.28
CA LEU A 183 -11.35 13.84 0.21
C LEU A 183 -11.53 14.53 1.57
N GLY A 184 -12.57 14.19 2.34
CA GLY A 184 -12.80 14.79 3.66
C GLY A 184 -11.68 14.50 4.67
N ARG A 185 -10.98 13.35 4.55
CA ARG A 185 -9.81 13.04 5.39
C ARG A 185 -8.58 13.81 4.92
N LEU A 186 -8.40 13.98 3.61
CA LEU A 186 -7.35 14.81 3.03
C LEU A 186 -7.45 16.27 3.51
N VAL A 187 -8.66 16.86 3.47
CA VAL A 187 -8.94 18.21 3.97
C VAL A 187 -8.54 18.35 5.44
N ARG A 188 -8.98 17.44 6.31
CA ARG A 188 -8.61 17.46 7.74
C ARG A 188 -7.11 17.33 7.98
N LEU A 189 -6.44 16.49 7.20
CA LEU A 189 -4.99 16.29 7.32
C LEU A 189 -4.19 17.53 6.91
N LEU A 190 -4.79 18.41 6.12
CA LEU A 190 -4.29 19.70 5.68
C LEU A 190 -4.93 20.87 6.45
N ASP A 191 -5.28 20.68 7.73
CA ASP A 191 -5.78 21.77 8.60
C ASP A 191 -7.05 22.44 8.06
N ASP A 192 -7.94 21.63 7.48
CA ASP A 192 -9.18 22.06 6.82
C ASP A 192 -8.98 23.03 5.63
N ASP A 193 -7.77 23.07 5.04
CA ASP A 193 -7.47 23.86 3.84
C ASP A 193 -7.96 23.15 2.57
N GLU A 194 -9.21 23.45 2.18
CA GLU A 194 -9.86 22.88 1.00
C GLU A 194 -9.11 23.17 -0.32
N ASN A 195 -8.49 24.35 -0.44
CA ASN A 195 -7.77 24.73 -1.66
C ASN A 195 -6.50 23.88 -1.84
N LEU A 196 -5.76 23.65 -0.75
CA LEU A 196 -4.61 22.74 -0.79
C LEU A 196 -5.04 21.30 -1.06
N ALA A 197 -6.15 20.86 -0.46
CA ALA A 197 -6.69 19.52 -0.71
C ALA A 197 -7.07 19.34 -2.18
N GLU A 198 -7.75 20.32 -2.79
CA GLU A 198 -8.10 20.29 -4.22
C GLU A 198 -6.85 20.26 -5.11
N MET A 199 -5.81 21.05 -4.78
CA MET A 199 -4.55 21.05 -5.51
C MET A 199 -3.88 19.67 -5.49
N VAL A 200 -3.81 19.03 -4.31
CA VAL A 200 -3.27 17.68 -4.15
C VAL A 200 -4.12 16.67 -4.93
N TRP A 201 -5.44 16.77 -4.84
CA TRP A 201 -6.37 15.89 -5.56
C TRP A 201 -6.20 15.99 -7.08
N ALA A 202 -6.11 17.22 -7.59
CA ALA A 202 -5.94 17.49 -9.01
C ALA A 202 -4.61 16.94 -9.55
N TYR A 203 -3.55 16.97 -8.74
CA TYR A 203 -2.26 16.40 -9.09
C TYR A 203 -2.36 14.90 -9.37
N TYR A 204 -2.93 14.11 -8.46
CA TYR A 204 -3.06 12.66 -8.66
C TYR A 204 -4.06 12.30 -9.76
N ARG A 205 -5.16 13.07 -9.91
CA ARG A 205 -6.09 12.90 -11.02
C ARG A 205 -5.38 13.08 -12.37
N ARG A 206 -4.50 14.07 -12.50
CA ARG A 206 -3.77 14.36 -13.73
C ARG A 206 -2.75 13.28 -14.08
N HIS A 207 -1.98 12.81 -13.09
CA HIS A 207 -0.84 11.92 -13.33
C HIS A 207 -1.20 10.43 -13.32
N TYR A 208 -2.20 10.03 -12.53
CA TYR A 208 -2.55 8.63 -12.34
C TYR A 208 -4.01 8.29 -12.67
N GLY A 209 -4.84 9.28 -13.01
CA GLY A 209 -6.24 9.06 -13.34
C GLY A 209 -7.08 8.53 -12.18
N VAL A 210 -6.63 8.74 -10.95
CA VAL A 210 -7.38 8.31 -9.76
C VAL A 210 -8.58 9.23 -9.55
N MET A 211 -9.78 8.67 -9.71
CA MET A 211 -11.06 9.31 -9.40
C MET A 211 -11.92 8.25 -8.74
N ARG A 212 -12.13 8.38 -7.43
CA ARG A 212 -13.18 7.66 -6.69
C ARG A 212 -14.01 8.66 -5.92
#